data_AF-A0A8H4IIX4-F1
#
_entry.id   AF-A0A8H4IIX4-F1
#
_cell.length_a   1.000
_cell.length_b   1.000
_cell.length_c   1.000
_cell.angle_alpha   90.00
_cell.angle_beta   90.00
_cell.angle_gamma   90.00
#
_symmetry.space_group_name_H-M   'P 1'
#
loop_
_entity.id
_entity.type
_entity.pdbx_description
1 polymer ?
#
loop_
_entity_poly.entity_id
_entity_poly.type
_entity_poly.pdbx_seq_one_letter_code
_entity_poly.pdbx_strand_id
1 'polypeptide(L)'
;MAVRFFILQNPLPTGITLQDAANIPGRVSERRTPIGELNWIFTAITDTIAWNSLSKPLFKKLFRQDLMVAALFRNFLLAQRIMRVYHCHPQCYPEIPETHDHPLWKSWDLAVEMILAQLPNLIAAERGEKQYEYQHSNFFAEQLTAFEVYLDQGGAMEQRVPEQLPIVLQVLLSQVHRLRALILLSKFLDLGPWAVNLALSIGIFPYVLKLLQSQAMELKPVMVFIWARILAVDQSCQTDLLKDNGYTYFISILNPNSGIPIGNQSEHRAMCAFIVAMFCKDFHQGQVVLTEP
;
A
#
# COMPACT_ATOMS: atom_id res chain seq x y z
N MET A 1 -2.81 -9.91 -20.70
CA MET A 1 -3.76 -9.12 -21.51
C MET A 1 -3.37 -7.64 -21.57
N ALA A 2 -3.20 -6.94 -20.44
CA ALA A 2 -2.83 -5.52 -20.41
C ALA A 2 -1.59 -5.18 -21.27
N VAL A 3 -0.49 -5.93 -21.11
CA VAL A 3 0.74 -5.72 -21.90
C VAL A 3 0.51 -5.94 -23.40
N ARG A 4 -0.23 -7.01 -23.76
CA ARG A 4 -0.60 -7.29 -25.17
C ARG A 4 -1.41 -6.14 -25.76
N PHE A 5 -2.40 -5.64 -25.02
CA PHE A 5 -3.20 -4.49 -25.42
C PHE A 5 -2.33 -3.25 -25.61
N PHE A 6 -1.42 -2.97 -24.69
CA PHE A 6 -0.49 -1.84 -24.79
C PHE A 6 0.36 -1.89 -26.06
N ILE A 7 0.96 -3.05 -26.39
CA ILE A 7 1.78 -3.21 -27.61
C ILE A 7 0.95 -3.01 -28.89
N LEU A 8 -0.29 -3.47 -28.90
CA LEU A 8 -1.19 -3.31 -30.05
C LEU A 8 -1.63 -1.86 -30.26
N GLN A 9 -1.73 -1.08 -29.19
CA GLN A 9 -2.12 0.34 -29.26
C GLN A 9 -0.92 1.26 -29.50
N ASN A 10 0.25 0.90 -28.98
CA ASN A 10 1.46 1.72 -29.01
C ASN A 10 2.59 0.92 -29.69
N PRO A 11 2.84 1.13 -31.00
CA PRO A 11 3.97 0.49 -31.67
C PRO A 11 5.28 1.06 -31.11
N LEU A 12 5.96 0.26 -30.29
CA LEU A 12 7.22 0.66 -29.67
C LEU A 12 8.36 0.68 -30.70
N PRO A 13 9.30 1.64 -30.60
CA PRO A 13 10.45 1.73 -31.52
C PRO A 13 11.36 0.50 -31.50
N THR A 14 11.33 -0.25 -30.39
CA THR A 14 12.19 -1.40 -30.11
C THR A 14 11.79 -2.69 -30.84
N GLY A 15 10.70 -2.69 -31.61
CA GLY A 15 10.29 -3.86 -32.42
C GLY A 15 9.85 -5.07 -31.60
N ILE A 16 9.47 -4.87 -30.34
CA ILE A 16 9.06 -5.93 -29.42
C ILE A 16 7.80 -6.62 -29.93
N THR A 17 7.85 -7.95 -30.02
CA THR A 17 6.72 -8.75 -30.49
C THR A 17 5.78 -9.14 -29.36
N LEU A 18 4.58 -9.61 -29.71
CA LEU A 18 3.64 -10.16 -28.74
C LEU A 18 4.17 -11.44 -28.05
N GLN A 19 5.08 -12.17 -28.68
CA GLN A 19 5.70 -13.37 -28.10
C GLN A 19 6.69 -12.98 -27.00
N ASP A 20 7.48 -11.93 -27.24
CA ASP A 20 8.42 -11.42 -26.23
C ASP A 20 7.68 -10.99 -24.96
N ALA A 21 6.53 -10.33 -25.11
CA ALA A 21 5.69 -9.92 -23.99
C ALA A 21 5.08 -11.08 -23.18
N ALA A 22 4.98 -12.28 -23.76
CA ALA A 22 4.57 -13.48 -23.03
C ALA A 22 5.72 -14.04 -22.17
N ASN A 23 6.97 -13.72 -22.54
CA ASN A 23 8.18 -14.22 -21.92
C ASN A 23 8.84 -13.18 -21.00
N ILE A 24 8.06 -12.27 -20.39
CA ILE A 24 8.59 -11.35 -19.38
C ILE A 24 9.12 -12.18 -18.20
N PRO A 25 10.40 -12.01 -17.81
CA PRO A 25 11.01 -12.83 -16.77
C PRO A 25 10.32 -12.72 -15.41
N GLY A 26 10.36 -13.82 -14.66
CA GLY A 26 10.00 -13.88 -13.25
C GLY A 26 8.65 -14.50 -12.92
N ARG A 27 8.14 -14.17 -11.73
CA ARG A 27 6.87 -14.70 -11.20
C ARG A 27 6.00 -13.60 -10.65
N VAL A 28 4.69 -13.71 -10.91
CA VAL A 28 3.68 -12.72 -10.51
C VAL A 28 3.62 -12.50 -8.99
N SER A 29 3.98 -13.51 -8.20
CA SER A 29 4.07 -13.44 -6.73
C SER A 29 5.33 -12.74 -6.23
N GLU A 30 6.38 -12.65 -7.05
CA GLU A 30 7.70 -12.16 -6.67
C GLU A 30 7.92 -10.73 -7.17
N ARG A 31 7.63 -9.76 -6.30
CA ARG A 31 7.68 -8.32 -6.60
C ARG A 31 9.04 -7.77 -7.06
N ARG A 32 10.12 -8.51 -6.85
CA ARG A 32 11.47 -8.14 -7.31
C ARG A 32 11.72 -8.54 -8.77
N THR A 33 10.84 -9.34 -9.36
CA THR A 33 10.95 -9.73 -10.76
C THR A 33 10.17 -8.77 -11.65
N PRO A 34 10.53 -8.58 -12.93
CA PRO A 34 9.84 -7.65 -13.82
C PRO A 34 8.31 -7.86 -13.87
N ILE A 35 7.86 -9.10 -14.07
CA ILE A 35 6.42 -9.39 -14.13
C ILE A 35 5.72 -9.22 -12.77
N GLY A 36 6.41 -9.53 -11.67
CA GLY A 36 5.87 -9.37 -10.32
C GLY A 36 5.79 -7.90 -9.88
N GLU A 37 6.78 -7.08 -10.25
CA GLU A 37 6.74 -5.63 -10.07
C GLU A 37 5.58 -5.02 -10.87
N LEU A 38 5.43 -5.41 -12.14
CA LEU A 38 4.34 -4.92 -12.97
C LEU A 38 2.96 -5.26 -12.40
N ASN A 39 2.77 -6.50 -11.93
CA ASN A 39 1.52 -6.90 -11.27
C ASN A 39 1.27 -6.12 -9.96
N TRP A 40 2.32 -5.77 -9.24
CA TRP A 40 2.20 -4.97 -8.02
C TRP A 40 1.82 -3.52 -8.32
N ILE A 41 2.44 -2.90 -9.33
CA ILE A 41 2.06 -1.58 -9.84
C ILE A 41 0.61 -1.59 -10.32
N PHE A 42 0.20 -2.62 -11.07
CA PHE A 42 -1.18 -2.80 -11.52
C PHE A 42 -2.17 -2.80 -10.36
N THR A 43 -1.86 -3.59 -9.33
CA THR A 43 -2.69 -3.68 -8.12
C THR A 43 -2.79 -2.33 -7.42
N ALA A 44 -1.68 -1.60 -7.29
CA ALA A 44 -1.66 -0.28 -6.67
C ALA A 44 -2.48 0.75 -7.46
N ILE A 45 -2.32 0.79 -8.78
CA ILE A 45 -3.06 1.72 -9.64
C ILE A 45 -4.55 1.42 -9.61
N THR A 46 -4.96 0.16 -9.78
CA THR A 46 -6.39 -0.20 -9.81
C THR A 46 -7.08 -0.01 -8.47
N ASP A 47 -6.43 -0.32 -7.35
CA ASP A 47 -6.96 0.01 -6.01
C ASP A 47 -7.12 1.53 -5.83
N THR A 48 -6.21 2.32 -6.36
CA THR A 48 -6.24 3.78 -6.23
C THR A 48 -7.34 4.41 -7.08
N ILE A 49 -7.48 3.96 -8.33
CA ILE A 49 -8.59 4.36 -9.21
C ILE A 49 -9.93 4.03 -8.54
N ALA A 50 -10.07 2.83 -8.00
CA ALA A 50 -11.29 2.41 -7.29
C ALA A 50 -11.57 3.30 -6.08
N TRP A 51 -10.54 3.61 -5.28
CA TRP A 51 -10.69 4.45 -4.10
C TRP A 51 -11.16 5.87 -4.44
N ASN A 52 -10.60 6.47 -5.50
CA ASN A 52 -10.95 7.83 -5.90
C ASN A 52 -12.30 7.91 -6.62
N SER A 53 -12.75 6.80 -7.23
CA SER A 53 -13.97 6.79 -8.04
C SER A 53 -15.20 6.28 -7.27
N LEU A 54 -15.03 5.41 -6.28
CA LEU A 54 -16.13 4.77 -5.55
C LEU A 54 -16.44 5.48 -4.24
N SER A 55 -17.69 5.36 -3.78
CA SER A 55 -18.02 5.73 -2.40
C SER A 55 -17.30 4.80 -1.41
N LYS A 56 -16.93 5.32 -0.24
CA LYS A 56 -16.21 4.55 0.81
C LYS A 56 -16.91 3.22 1.17
N PRO A 57 -18.25 3.15 1.33
CA PRO A 57 -18.93 1.89 1.62
C PRO A 57 -18.81 0.88 0.47
N LEU A 58 -18.96 1.35 -0.77
CA LEU A 58 -18.88 0.48 -1.94
C LEU A 58 -17.46 -0.02 -2.18
N PHE A 59 -16.46 0.85 -2.04
CA PHE A 59 -15.05 0.46 -2.07
C PHE A 59 -14.75 -0.62 -1.03
N LYS A 60 -15.15 -0.41 0.23
CA LYS A 60 -14.94 -1.40 1.31
C LYS A 60 -15.60 -2.74 0.97
N LYS A 61 -16.82 -2.71 0.43
CA LYS A 61 -17.55 -3.91 0.00
C LYS A 61 -16.83 -4.68 -1.11
N LEU A 62 -16.40 -3.99 -2.16
CA LEU A 62 -15.87 -4.65 -3.37
C LEU A 62 -14.37 -4.95 -3.30
N PHE A 63 -13.57 -4.09 -2.66
CA PHE A 63 -12.11 -4.14 -2.67
C PHE A 63 -11.47 -4.59 -1.34
N ARG A 64 -12.26 -4.74 -0.26
CA ARG A 64 -11.72 -5.08 1.07
C ARG A 64 -12.39 -6.26 1.78
N GLN A 65 -13.62 -6.65 1.43
CA GLN A 65 -14.29 -7.76 2.10
C GLN A 65 -13.80 -9.14 1.65
N ASP A 66 -13.67 -9.36 0.34
CA ASP A 66 -13.29 -10.65 -0.22
C ASP A 66 -12.15 -10.48 -1.24
N LEU A 67 -11.12 -11.32 -1.11
CA LEU A 67 -9.90 -11.24 -1.92
C LEU A 67 -10.15 -11.57 -3.40
N MET A 68 -11.04 -12.51 -3.69
CA MET A 68 -11.39 -12.91 -5.05
C MET A 68 -12.26 -11.84 -5.71
N VAL A 69 -13.27 -11.33 -5.01
CA VAL A 69 -14.12 -10.22 -5.49
C VAL A 69 -13.26 -8.99 -5.76
N ALA A 70 -12.35 -8.63 -4.85
CA ALA A 70 -11.43 -7.53 -5.05
C ALA A 70 -10.54 -7.74 -6.30
N ALA A 71 -10.05 -8.96 -6.53
CA ALA A 71 -9.28 -9.27 -7.72
C ALA A 71 -10.10 -9.16 -9.02
N LEU A 72 -11.35 -9.64 -9.00
CA LEU A 72 -12.27 -9.52 -10.13
C LEU A 72 -12.56 -8.06 -10.45
N PHE A 73 -12.86 -7.22 -9.45
CA PHE A 73 -13.15 -5.80 -9.68
C PHE A 73 -11.92 -5.00 -10.11
N ARG A 74 -10.72 -5.29 -9.58
CA ARG A 74 -9.46 -4.72 -10.11
C ARG A 74 -9.28 -5.02 -11.60
N ASN A 75 -9.50 -6.28 -11.98
CA ASN A 75 -9.42 -6.71 -13.38
C ASN A 75 -10.57 -6.17 -14.24
N PHE A 76 -11.74 -5.91 -13.64
CA PHE A 76 -12.87 -5.28 -14.31
C PHE A 76 -12.59 -3.83 -14.69
N LEU A 77 -11.87 -3.06 -13.87
CA LEU A 77 -11.43 -1.70 -14.25
C LEU A 77 -10.55 -1.73 -15.51
N LEU A 78 -9.66 -2.71 -15.60
CA LEU A 78 -8.87 -2.94 -16.82
C LEU A 78 -9.76 -3.36 -18.00
N ALA A 79 -10.78 -4.19 -17.75
CA ALA A 79 -11.74 -4.58 -18.79
C ALA A 79 -12.52 -3.37 -19.32
N GLN A 80 -13.00 -2.47 -18.45
CA GLN A 80 -13.62 -1.20 -18.86
C GLN A 80 -12.71 -0.44 -19.84
N ARG A 81 -11.43 -0.31 -19.50
CA ARG A 81 -10.45 0.39 -20.32
C ARG A 81 -10.21 -0.28 -21.68
N ILE A 82 -9.94 -1.58 -21.69
CA ILE A 82 -9.63 -2.32 -22.93
C ILE A 82 -10.85 -2.40 -23.84
N MET A 83 -12.01 -2.78 -23.29
CA MET A 83 -13.22 -3.03 -24.07
C MET A 83 -13.76 -1.73 -24.68
N ARG A 84 -13.55 -0.58 -24.05
CA ARG A 84 -13.97 0.73 -24.59
C ARG A 84 -13.34 1.03 -25.95
N VAL A 85 -12.08 0.64 -26.17
CA VAL A 85 -11.40 0.82 -27.48
C VAL A 85 -12.05 -0.01 -28.59
N TYR A 86 -12.70 -1.12 -28.23
CA TYR A 86 -13.44 -1.97 -29.16
C TYR A 86 -14.95 -1.70 -29.14
N HIS A 87 -15.38 -0.53 -28.67
CA HIS A 87 -16.78 -0.12 -28.58
C HIS A 87 -17.66 -1.05 -27.72
N CYS A 88 -17.04 -1.76 -26.77
CA CYS A 88 -17.72 -2.62 -25.81
C CYS A 88 -17.78 -1.94 -24.43
N HIS A 89 -18.96 -1.97 -23.81
CA HIS A 89 -19.23 -1.31 -22.52
C HIS A 89 -19.54 -2.36 -21.44
N PRO A 90 -18.52 -2.92 -20.77
CA PRO A 90 -18.76 -3.95 -19.75
C PRO A 90 -19.56 -3.37 -18.59
N GLN A 91 -20.54 -4.14 -18.12
CA GLN A 91 -21.45 -3.79 -17.03
C GLN A 91 -21.18 -4.69 -15.81
N CYS A 92 -21.43 -4.18 -14.62
CA CYS A 92 -21.33 -4.96 -13.39
C CYS A 92 -22.42 -4.57 -12.39
N TYR A 93 -22.71 -5.47 -11.45
CA TYR A 93 -23.51 -5.18 -10.27
C TYR A 93 -22.70 -5.51 -9.00
N PRO A 94 -22.58 -4.60 -8.02
CA PRO A 94 -23.07 -3.21 -8.03
C PRO A 94 -22.45 -2.36 -9.15
N GLU A 95 -23.18 -1.33 -9.60
CA GLU A 95 -22.71 -0.42 -10.63
C GLU A 95 -21.50 0.39 -10.15
N ILE A 96 -20.51 0.57 -11.02
CA ILE A 96 -19.34 1.41 -10.78
C ILE A 96 -19.23 2.46 -11.90
N PRO A 97 -18.74 3.68 -11.60
CA PRO A 97 -18.55 4.71 -12.60
C PRO A 97 -17.55 4.28 -13.68
N GLU A 98 -17.58 4.96 -14.83
CA GLU A 98 -16.63 4.72 -15.91
C GLU A 98 -15.23 5.22 -15.49
N THR A 99 -14.26 4.30 -15.39
CA THR A 99 -12.89 4.61 -14.93
C THR A 99 -11.82 4.57 -16.02
N HIS A 100 -12.22 4.38 -17.28
CA HIS A 100 -11.31 4.12 -18.40
C HIS A 100 -10.36 5.30 -18.72
N ASP A 101 -10.80 6.53 -18.47
CA ASP A 101 -10.02 7.76 -18.73
C ASP A 101 -9.27 8.31 -17.51
N HIS A 102 -9.24 7.55 -16.40
CA HIS A 102 -8.59 8.00 -15.17
C HIS A 102 -7.08 8.27 -15.40
N PRO A 103 -6.50 9.41 -14.97
CA PRO A 103 -5.11 9.79 -15.26
C PRO A 103 -4.05 8.75 -14.88
N LEU A 104 -4.26 8.01 -13.77
CA LEU A 104 -3.35 6.93 -13.34
C LEU A 104 -3.15 5.80 -14.37
N TRP A 105 -4.04 5.66 -15.36
CA TRP A 105 -3.80 4.75 -16.46
C TRP A 105 -2.60 5.16 -17.32
N LYS A 106 -2.26 6.45 -17.38
CA LYS A 106 -1.02 6.93 -18.03
C LYS A 106 0.22 6.49 -17.25
N SER A 107 0.15 6.48 -15.91
CA SER A 107 1.22 5.95 -15.07
C SER A 107 1.39 4.43 -15.26
N TRP A 108 0.28 3.71 -15.48
CA TRP A 108 0.32 2.30 -15.84
C TRP A 108 1.01 2.08 -17.20
N ASP A 109 0.64 2.87 -18.20
CA ASP A 109 1.22 2.80 -19.55
C ASP A 109 2.73 3.04 -19.51
N LEU A 110 3.18 4.06 -18.79
CA LEU A 110 4.59 4.35 -18.58
C LEU A 110 5.33 3.17 -17.90
N ALA A 111 4.73 2.57 -16.87
CA ALA A 111 5.33 1.43 -16.19
C ALA A 111 5.48 0.21 -17.13
N VAL A 112 4.48 -0.05 -17.97
CA VAL A 112 4.56 -1.10 -19.00
C VAL A 112 5.67 -0.78 -20.01
N GLU A 113 5.72 0.46 -20.51
CA GLU A 113 6.74 0.91 -21.46
C GLU A 113 8.16 0.73 -20.92
N MET A 114 8.40 1.15 -19.66
CA MET A 114 9.71 1.02 -19.00
C MET A 114 10.18 -0.44 -18.91
N ILE A 115 9.29 -1.38 -18.62
CA ILE A 115 9.64 -2.80 -18.55
C ILE A 115 9.89 -3.36 -19.95
N LEU A 116 9.04 -3.01 -20.92
CA LEU A 116 9.21 -3.46 -22.30
C LEU A 116 10.52 -2.93 -22.90
N ALA A 117 10.90 -1.69 -22.63
CA ALA A 117 12.18 -1.12 -23.08
C ALA A 117 13.41 -1.91 -22.59
N GLN A 118 13.33 -2.52 -21.39
CA GLN A 118 14.40 -3.34 -20.82
C GLN A 118 14.38 -4.79 -21.32
N LEU A 119 13.24 -5.27 -21.82
CA LEU A 119 13.00 -6.68 -22.16
C LEU A 119 14.03 -7.28 -23.14
N PRO A 120 14.46 -6.61 -24.23
CA PRO A 120 15.49 -7.17 -25.11
C PRO A 120 16.81 -7.45 -24.39
N ASN A 121 17.22 -6.57 -23.47
CA ASN A 121 18.44 -6.74 -22.69
C ASN A 121 18.29 -7.86 -21.64
N LEU A 122 17.11 -7.99 -21.04
CA LEU A 122 16.82 -9.06 -20.08
C LEU A 122 16.85 -10.44 -20.75
N ILE A 123 16.25 -10.57 -21.95
CA ILE A 123 16.27 -11.82 -22.72
C ILE A 123 17.70 -12.17 -23.15
N ALA A 124 18.47 -11.20 -23.64
CA ALA A 124 19.88 -11.41 -23.98
C ALA A 124 20.70 -11.84 -22.75
N ALA A 125 20.38 -11.32 -21.56
CA ALA A 125 21.02 -11.71 -20.32
C ALA A 125 20.67 -13.13 -19.86
N GLU A 126 19.41 -13.55 -20.00
CA GLU A 126 19.02 -14.95 -19.73
C GLU A 126 19.72 -15.94 -20.67
N ARG A 127 20.01 -15.53 -21.91
CA ARG A 127 20.79 -16.33 -22.88
C ARG A 127 22.30 -16.31 -22.63
N GLY A 128 22.77 -15.50 -21.68
CA GLY A 128 24.20 -15.32 -21.39
C GLY A 128 24.94 -14.45 -22.42
N GLU A 129 24.22 -13.78 -23.32
CA GLU A 129 24.80 -12.91 -24.36
C GLU A 129 25.25 -11.56 -23.80
N LYS A 130 24.66 -11.12 -22.68
CA LYS A 130 24.94 -9.83 -22.05
C LYS A 130 24.80 -9.89 -20.53
N GLN A 131 25.65 -9.20 -19.79
CA GLN A 131 25.39 -8.94 -18.37
C GLN A 131 24.44 -7.74 -18.24
N TYR A 132 23.22 -7.98 -17.78
CA TYR A 132 22.23 -6.94 -17.54
C TYR A 132 21.40 -7.28 -16.31
N GLU A 133 21.26 -6.31 -15.40
CA GLU A 133 20.43 -6.42 -14.21
C GLU A 133 19.19 -5.55 -14.39
N TYR A 134 18.04 -6.08 -13.96
CA TYR A 134 16.77 -5.40 -14.06
C TYR A 134 16.77 -4.09 -13.27
N GLN A 135 16.34 -3.00 -13.92
CA GLN A 135 16.17 -1.71 -13.28
C GLN A 135 14.71 -1.54 -12.86
N HIS A 136 14.50 -1.53 -11.55
CA HIS A 136 13.19 -1.34 -10.93
C HIS A 136 12.56 0.01 -11.30
N SER A 137 11.23 0.02 -11.42
CA SER A 137 10.48 1.25 -11.65
C SER A 137 10.56 2.21 -10.44
N ASN A 138 10.70 3.50 -10.70
CA ASN A 138 10.62 4.56 -9.69
C ASN A 138 9.19 4.88 -9.26
N PHE A 139 8.17 4.21 -9.81
CA PHE A 139 6.75 4.49 -9.57
C PHE A 139 6.42 4.70 -8.09
N PHE A 140 6.79 3.76 -7.21
CA PHE A 140 6.48 3.88 -5.78
C PHE A 140 7.23 5.02 -5.10
N ALA A 141 8.48 5.28 -5.50
CA ALA A 141 9.26 6.37 -4.95
C ALA A 141 8.66 7.74 -5.32
N GLU A 142 8.21 7.89 -6.57
CA GLU A 142 7.53 9.09 -7.08
C GLU A 142 6.18 9.31 -6.39
N GLN A 143 5.39 8.26 -6.17
CA GLN A 143 4.11 8.36 -5.48
C GLN A 143 4.27 8.74 -4.00
N LEU A 144 5.31 8.23 -3.32
CA LEU A 144 5.65 8.68 -1.98
C LEU A 144 6.09 10.16 -1.96
N THR A 145 6.85 10.61 -2.96
CA THR A 145 7.24 12.03 -3.07
C THR A 145 6.02 12.92 -3.31
N ALA A 146 5.07 12.51 -4.16
CA ALA A 146 3.82 13.24 -4.35
C ALA A 146 2.99 13.33 -3.06
N PHE A 147 2.95 12.25 -2.28
CA PHE A 147 2.28 12.25 -0.98
C PHE A 147 2.98 13.16 0.05
N GLU A 148 4.31 13.19 0.05
CA GLU A 148 5.10 14.09 0.88
C GLU A 148 4.83 15.57 0.53
N VAL A 149 4.80 15.91 -0.75
CA VAL A 149 4.43 17.26 -1.23
C VAL A 149 3.01 17.64 -0.77
N TYR A 150 2.06 16.71 -0.82
CA TYR A 150 0.70 16.93 -0.32
C TYR A 150 0.67 17.28 1.18
N LEU A 151 1.50 16.60 2.00
CA LEU A 151 1.60 16.87 3.43
C LEU A 151 2.22 18.24 3.72
N ASP A 152 3.22 18.63 2.94
CA ASP A 152 3.96 19.89 3.13
C ASP A 152 3.17 21.12 2.63
N GLN A 153 2.37 20.99 1.56
CA GLN A 153 1.73 22.13 0.87
C GLN A 153 0.32 22.48 1.36
N GLY A 154 -0.04 22.18 2.61
CA GLY A 154 -1.32 22.63 3.18
C GLY A 154 -2.57 21.99 2.58
N GLY A 155 -2.46 21.01 1.67
CA GLY A 155 -3.60 20.18 1.23
C GLY A 155 -4.28 19.47 2.39
N ALA A 156 -3.51 19.19 3.44
CA ALA A 156 -3.96 18.76 4.76
C ALA A 156 -4.86 19.79 5.49
N MET A 157 -4.61 21.09 5.32
CA MET A 157 -5.41 22.16 5.93
C MET A 157 -6.82 22.24 5.32
N GLU A 158 -6.93 21.91 4.03
CA GLU A 158 -8.22 21.81 3.33
C GLU A 158 -8.89 20.43 3.46
N GLN A 159 -8.28 19.49 4.18
CA GLN A 159 -8.75 18.11 4.36
C GLN A 159 -9.10 17.40 3.04
N ARG A 160 -8.41 17.74 1.95
CA ARG A 160 -8.60 17.06 0.66
C ARG A 160 -8.06 15.64 0.78
N VAL A 161 -8.81 14.65 0.30
CA VAL A 161 -8.35 13.26 0.36
C VAL A 161 -7.15 13.08 -0.58
N PRO A 162 -5.98 12.64 -0.07
CA PRO A 162 -4.82 12.42 -0.92
C PRO A 162 -5.02 11.17 -1.79
N GLU A 163 -4.94 11.35 -3.10
CA GLU A 163 -5.12 10.27 -4.08
C GLU A 163 -4.07 9.16 -3.91
N GLN A 164 -2.88 9.48 -3.38
CA GLN A 164 -1.78 8.53 -3.23
C GLN A 164 -1.97 7.57 -2.04
N LEU A 165 -2.95 7.79 -1.17
CA LEU A 165 -3.07 7.07 0.09
C LEU A 165 -3.21 5.53 -0.06
N PRO A 166 -3.98 5.00 -1.03
CA PRO A 166 -3.99 3.56 -1.31
C PRO A 166 -2.64 3.03 -1.82
N ILE A 167 -1.88 3.85 -2.55
CA ILE A 167 -0.53 3.49 -3.01
C ILE A 167 0.42 3.41 -1.82
N VAL A 168 0.39 4.38 -0.89
CA VAL A 168 1.18 4.35 0.35
C VAL A 168 0.96 3.03 1.09
N LEU A 169 -0.29 2.56 1.18
CA LEU A 169 -0.62 1.26 1.78
C LEU A 169 0.05 0.09 1.03
N GLN A 170 0.02 0.09 -0.30
CA GLN A 170 0.74 -0.93 -1.08
C GLN A 170 2.25 -0.88 -0.84
N VAL A 171 2.82 0.30 -0.65
CA VAL A 171 4.26 0.48 -0.37
C VAL A 171 4.66 -0.04 1.01
N LEU A 172 3.76 -0.07 2.01
CA LEU A 172 4.04 -0.71 3.31
C LEU A 172 4.43 -2.19 3.16
N LEU A 173 3.97 -2.83 2.09
CA LEU A 173 4.31 -4.21 1.76
C LEU A 173 5.70 -4.36 1.13
N SER A 174 6.33 -3.27 0.69
CA SER A 174 7.73 -3.21 0.30
C SER A 174 8.64 -3.45 1.50
N GLN A 175 9.88 -3.91 1.28
CA GLN A 175 10.94 -3.79 2.27
C GLN A 175 11.72 -2.48 2.09
N VAL A 176 12.03 -2.13 0.84
CA VAL A 176 12.93 -1.00 0.47
C VAL A 176 12.35 0.35 0.89
N HIS A 177 11.05 0.55 0.69
CA HIS A 177 10.40 1.85 0.94
C HIS A 177 9.55 1.88 2.21
N ARG A 178 9.59 0.81 3.02
CA ARG A 178 8.71 0.63 4.17
C ARG A 178 8.85 1.74 5.20
N LEU A 179 10.09 2.04 5.61
CA LEU A 179 10.36 3.03 6.63
C LEU A 179 9.88 4.41 6.17
N ARG A 180 10.21 4.82 4.94
CA ARG A 180 9.73 6.08 4.35
C ARG A 180 8.20 6.15 4.31
N ALA A 181 7.53 5.10 3.85
CA ALA A 181 6.07 5.05 3.81
C ALA A 181 5.44 5.15 5.20
N LEU A 182 6.00 4.48 6.21
CA LEU A 182 5.53 4.58 7.60
C LEU A 182 5.72 5.98 8.17
N ILE A 183 6.85 6.65 7.89
CA ILE A 183 7.11 8.03 8.33
C ILE A 183 6.08 8.99 7.71
N LEU A 184 5.80 8.86 6.42
CA LEU A 184 4.79 9.71 5.78
C LEU A 184 3.38 9.38 6.29
N LEU A 185 3.07 8.10 6.54
CA LEU A 185 1.81 7.70 7.17
C LEU A 185 1.68 8.30 8.57
N SER A 186 2.74 8.29 9.39
CA SER A 186 2.68 8.87 10.73
C SER A 186 2.43 10.38 10.69
N LYS A 187 3.10 11.10 9.77
CA LYS A 187 2.82 12.53 9.53
C LYS A 187 1.37 12.77 9.11
N PHE A 188 0.82 11.92 8.25
CA PHE A 188 -0.58 12.01 7.83
C PHE A 188 -1.56 11.77 8.99
N LEU A 189 -1.35 10.73 9.79
CA LEU A 189 -2.20 10.42 10.95
C LEU A 189 -2.15 11.52 12.02
N ASP A 190 -1.07 12.30 12.06
CA ASP A 190 -0.91 13.43 12.97
C ASP A 190 -1.84 14.62 12.64
N LEU A 191 -2.40 14.67 11.42
CA LEU A 191 -3.34 15.71 11.00
C LEU A 191 -4.68 15.65 11.75
N GLY A 192 -4.94 14.58 12.51
CA GLY A 192 -6.07 14.45 13.43
C GLY A 192 -7.02 13.29 13.12
N PRO A 193 -8.15 13.20 13.85
CA PRO A 193 -9.05 12.04 13.79
C PRO A 193 -9.62 11.74 12.40
N TRP A 194 -9.82 12.76 11.56
CA TRP A 194 -10.30 12.59 10.19
C TRP A 194 -9.32 11.75 9.34
N ALA A 195 -8.01 11.99 9.50
CA ALA A 195 -6.96 11.30 8.77
C ALA A 195 -6.84 9.84 9.23
N VAL A 196 -6.96 9.61 10.54
CA VAL A 196 -7.02 8.26 11.12
C VAL A 196 -8.21 7.49 10.58
N ASN A 197 -9.41 8.07 10.62
CA ASN A 197 -10.62 7.44 10.07
C ASN A 197 -10.49 7.14 8.57
N LEU A 198 -9.86 8.04 7.81
CA LEU A 198 -9.62 7.84 6.38
C LEU A 198 -8.66 6.67 6.13
N ALA A 199 -7.55 6.62 6.85
CA ALA A 199 -6.57 5.54 6.72
C ALA A 199 -7.18 4.18 7.10
N LEU A 200 -7.93 4.12 8.21
CA LEU A 200 -8.66 2.91 8.61
C LEU A 200 -9.69 2.48 7.55
N SER A 201 -10.39 3.44 6.93
CA SER A 201 -11.35 3.16 5.85
C SER A 201 -10.71 2.55 4.60
N ILE A 202 -9.48 2.94 4.29
CA ILE A 202 -8.68 2.35 3.19
C ILE A 202 -8.21 0.93 3.55
N GLY A 203 -8.13 0.62 4.85
CA GLY A 203 -7.73 -0.69 5.35
C GLY A 203 -6.26 -0.79 5.73
N ILE A 204 -5.66 0.25 6.32
CA ILE A 204 -4.27 0.17 6.84
C ILE A 204 -4.11 -0.82 7.99
N PHE A 205 -5.20 -1.09 8.72
CA PHE A 205 -5.16 -1.77 10.02
C PHE A 205 -4.48 -3.15 10.00
N PRO A 206 -4.83 -4.09 9.09
CA PRO A 206 -4.19 -5.40 9.05
C PRO A 206 -2.67 -5.32 8.81
N TYR A 207 -2.20 -4.30 8.09
CA TYR A 207 -0.79 -4.12 7.77
C TYR A 207 0.00 -3.62 8.97
N VAL A 208 -0.52 -2.60 9.67
CA VAL A 208 0.14 -2.05 10.87
C VAL A 208 0.11 -3.05 12.03
N LEU A 209 -0.95 -3.86 12.14
CA LEU A 209 -1.01 -4.96 13.10
C LEU A 209 0.05 -6.03 12.81
N LYS A 210 0.16 -6.48 11.55
CA LYS A 210 1.18 -7.45 11.15
C LYS A 210 2.61 -6.92 11.36
N LEU A 211 2.83 -5.61 11.19
CA LEU A 211 4.14 -4.99 11.40
C LEU A 211 4.60 -5.00 12.87
N LEU A 212 3.71 -5.19 13.84
CA LEU A 212 4.12 -5.39 15.25
C LEU A 212 4.94 -6.66 15.45
N GLN A 213 4.83 -7.65 14.57
CA GLN A 213 5.63 -8.88 14.60
C GLN A 213 7.04 -8.69 14.00
N SER A 214 7.33 -7.51 13.43
CA SER A 214 8.63 -7.21 12.82
C SER A 214 9.72 -7.02 13.87
N GLN A 215 10.87 -7.67 13.67
CA GLN A 215 12.07 -7.50 14.52
C GLN A 215 12.90 -6.26 14.17
N ALA A 216 12.53 -5.51 13.12
CA ALA A 216 13.27 -4.34 12.68
C ALA A 216 13.14 -3.17 13.67
N MET A 217 14.23 -2.87 14.38
CA MET A 217 14.27 -1.87 15.45
C MET A 217 14.00 -0.44 14.96
N GLU A 218 14.39 -0.13 13.72
CA GLU A 218 14.14 1.16 13.07
C GLU A 218 12.65 1.50 12.90
N LEU A 219 11.76 0.49 12.90
CA LEU A 219 10.31 0.71 12.75
C LEU A 219 9.64 1.08 14.06
N LYS A 220 10.20 0.68 15.22
CA LYS A 220 9.58 0.86 16.54
C LYS A 220 9.07 2.27 16.81
N PRO A 221 9.87 3.34 16.59
CA PRO A 221 9.45 4.70 16.91
C PRO A 221 8.22 5.14 16.14
N VAL A 222 8.18 4.82 14.84
CA VAL A 222 7.07 5.17 13.94
C VAL A 222 5.84 4.31 14.21
N MET A 223 6.04 3.01 14.51
CA MET A 223 4.96 2.10 14.88
C MET A 223 4.27 2.51 16.17
N VAL A 224 5.02 2.91 17.20
CA VAL A 224 4.46 3.45 18.45
C VAL A 224 3.60 4.67 18.17
N PHE A 225 4.08 5.61 17.36
CA PHE A 225 3.33 6.81 17.01
C PHE A 225 2.02 6.50 16.27
N ILE A 226 2.09 5.64 15.24
CA ILE A 226 0.91 5.22 14.46
C ILE A 226 -0.14 4.59 15.38
N TRP A 227 0.25 3.68 16.26
CA TRP A 227 -0.67 3.00 17.17
C TRP A 227 -1.27 3.93 18.23
N ALA A 228 -0.49 4.89 18.74
CA ALA A 228 -1.02 5.92 19.63
C ALA A 228 -2.12 6.74 18.92
N ARG A 229 -1.91 7.13 17.66
CA ARG A 229 -2.92 7.86 16.87
C ARG A 229 -4.16 7.01 16.57
N ILE A 230 -4.00 5.73 16.25
CA ILE A 230 -5.12 4.81 15.98
C ILE A 230 -5.98 4.60 17.23
N LEU A 231 -5.37 4.20 18.36
CA LEU A 231 -6.13 3.91 19.59
C LEU A 231 -6.75 5.15 20.23
N ALA A 232 -6.21 6.34 19.96
CA ALA A 232 -6.85 7.59 20.36
C ALA A 232 -8.21 7.83 19.68
N VAL A 233 -8.44 7.22 18.51
CA VAL A 233 -9.65 7.40 17.70
C VAL A 233 -10.58 6.19 17.76
N ASP A 234 -10.02 4.98 17.67
CA ASP A 234 -10.79 3.73 17.62
C ASP A 234 -10.30 2.74 18.68
N GLN A 235 -11.08 2.60 19.76
CA GLN A 235 -10.79 1.67 20.85
C GLN A 235 -11.10 0.22 20.50
N SER A 236 -11.90 -0.04 19.45
CA SER A 236 -12.26 -1.42 19.07
C SER A 236 -11.03 -2.25 18.68
N CYS A 237 -9.93 -1.61 18.28
CA CYS A 237 -8.65 -2.26 17.98
C CYS A 237 -8.04 -3.02 19.18
N GLN A 238 -8.52 -2.81 20.41
CA GLN A 238 -8.15 -3.58 21.60
C GLN A 238 -8.28 -5.09 21.38
N THR A 239 -9.37 -5.54 20.76
CA THR A 239 -9.64 -6.98 20.58
C THR A 239 -8.61 -7.64 19.68
N ASP A 240 -8.20 -6.95 18.61
CA ASP A 240 -7.20 -7.46 17.67
C ASP A 240 -5.79 -7.42 18.28
N LEU A 241 -5.46 -6.39 19.06
CA LEU A 241 -4.21 -6.33 19.81
C LEU A 241 -4.08 -7.47 20.83
N LEU A 242 -5.18 -7.82 21.50
CA LEU A 242 -5.20 -8.95 22.43
C LEU A 242 -5.01 -10.27 21.67
N LYS A 243 -5.79 -10.48 20.61
CA LYS A 243 -5.78 -11.73 19.82
C LYS A 243 -4.41 -12.08 19.26
N ASP A 244 -3.66 -11.09 18.77
CA ASP A 244 -2.34 -11.29 18.17
C ASP A 244 -1.18 -11.05 19.16
N ASN A 245 -1.46 -10.91 20.45
CA ASN A 245 -0.49 -10.55 21.50
C ASN A 245 0.31 -9.27 21.19
N GLY A 246 -0.25 -8.34 20.39
CA GLY A 246 0.41 -7.13 19.94
C GLY A 246 0.74 -6.15 21.07
N TYR A 247 0.01 -6.21 22.19
CA TYR A 247 0.27 -5.39 23.37
C TYR A 247 1.68 -5.59 23.97
N THR A 248 2.23 -6.82 23.84
CA THR A 248 3.58 -7.16 24.32
C THR A 248 4.67 -6.32 23.65
N TYR A 249 4.44 -5.89 22.41
CA TYR A 249 5.34 -5.02 21.66
C TYR A 249 5.59 -3.72 22.41
N PHE A 250 4.53 -3.08 22.91
CA PHE A 250 4.62 -1.78 23.60
C PHE A 250 5.15 -1.92 25.02
N ILE A 251 4.82 -3.01 25.72
CA ILE A 251 5.41 -3.32 27.04
C ILE A 251 6.92 -3.51 26.93
N SER A 252 7.39 -4.21 25.90
CA SER A 252 8.83 -4.44 25.71
C SER A 252 9.60 -3.12 25.58
N ILE A 253 8.97 -2.08 25.01
CA ILE A 253 9.53 -0.74 24.81
C ILE A 253 9.45 0.11 26.09
N LEU A 254 8.47 -0.15 26.96
CA LEU A 254 8.39 0.48 28.28
C LEU A 254 9.53 0.07 29.21
N ASN A 255 10.09 -1.13 29.02
CA ASN A 255 11.22 -1.60 29.82
C ASN A 255 12.43 -0.64 29.66
N PRO A 256 12.98 -0.08 30.76
CA PRO A 256 14.12 0.85 30.72
C PRO A 256 15.34 0.32 29.98
N ASN A 257 15.52 -1.01 29.98
CA ASN A 257 16.65 -1.70 29.37
C ASN A 257 16.48 -1.93 27.86
N SER A 258 15.31 -1.61 27.30
CA SER A 258 15.08 -1.70 25.86
C SER A 258 15.74 -0.52 25.13
N GLY A 259 16.64 -0.82 24.20
CA GLY A 259 17.25 0.18 23.33
C GLY A 259 16.27 0.63 22.26
N ILE A 260 15.71 1.83 22.38
CA ILE A 260 15.07 2.52 21.25
C ILE A 260 16.19 3.29 20.53
N PRO A 261 16.40 3.12 19.21
CA PRO A 261 17.53 3.71 18.50
C PRO A 261 17.55 5.25 18.39
N ILE A 262 16.55 5.97 18.91
CA ILE A 262 16.30 7.39 18.62
C ILE A 262 16.34 8.23 19.92
N GLY A 263 16.66 9.52 19.79
CA GLY A 263 16.45 10.54 20.83
C GLY A 263 14.99 10.60 21.30
N ASN A 264 14.74 11.26 22.44
CA ASN A 264 13.40 11.35 23.08
C ASN A 264 12.77 10.02 23.50
N GLN A 265 13.56 9.11 24.09
CA GLN A 265 13.06 7.83 24.63
C GLN A 265 11.89 8.01 25.61
N SER A 266 11.87 9.09 26.38
CA SER A 266 10.78 9.43 27.31
C SER A 266 9.45 9.65 26.60
N GLU A 267 9.42 10.34 25.46
CA GLU A 267 8.19 10.58 24.68
C GLU A 267 7.63 9.28 24.09
N HIS A 268 8.50 8.44 23.53
CA HIS A 268 8.09 7.13 23.04
C HIS A 268 7.58 6.21 24.15
N ARG A 269 8.19 6.25 25.33
CA ARG A 269 7.69 5.51 26.51
C ARG A 269 6.37 6.06 26.99
N ALA A 270 6.17 7.38 27.00
CA ALA A 270 4.88 7.99 27.34
C ALA A 270 3.77 7.56 26.36
N MET A 271 4.07 7.51 25.06
CA MET A 271 3.13 6.98 24.05
C MET A 271 2.85 5.50 24.25
N CYS A 272 3.85 4.68 24.60
CA CYS A 272 3.62 3.27 24.93
C CYS A 272 2.74 3.12 26.18
N ALA A 273 2.96 3.94 27.22
CA ALA A 273 2.13 3.95 28.41
C ALA A 273 0.68 4.35 28.09
N PHE A 274 0.49 5.34 27.22
CA PHE A 274 -0.82 5.70 26.68
C PHE A 274 -1.46 4.54 25.94
N ILE A 275 -0.74 3.85 25.04
CA ILE A 275 -1.26 2.70 24.28
C ILE A 275 -1.70 1.58 25.24
N VAL A 276 -0.89 1.25 26.23
CA VAL A 276 -1.21 0.22 27.23
C VAL A 276 -2.41 0.64 28.08
N ALA A 277 -2.47 1.90 28.53
CA ALA A 277 -3.61 2.42 29.27
C ALA A 277 -4.90 2.38 28.44
N MET A 278 -4.84 2.80 27.17
CA MET A 278 -5.96 2.71 26.24
C MET A 278 -6.32 1.28 25.93
N PHE A 279 -5.37 0.34 25.92
CA PHE A 279 -5.66 -1.08 25.76
C PHE A 279 -6.45 -1.66 26.95
N CYS A 280 -6.17 -1.21 28.18
CA CYS A 280 -6.91 -1.63 29.39
C CYS A 280 -8.27 -0.95 29.57
N LYS A 281 -8.44 0.24 28.98
CA LYS A 281 -9.59 1.11 29.26
C LYS A 281 -10.89 0.41 28.90
N ASP A 282 -11.76 0.24 29.91
CA ASP A 282 -13.07 -0.40 29.78
C ASP A 282 -13.03 -1.81 29.14
N PHE A 283 -11.87 -2.49 29.19
CA PHE A 283 -11.63 -3.78 28.54
C PHE A 283 -11.07 -4.82 29.53
N HIS A 284 -11.96 -5.60 30.13
CA HIS A 284 -11.62 -6.54 31.21
C HIS A 284 -10.58 -7.59 30.79
N GLN A 285 -10.70 -8.15 29.57
CA GLN A 285 -9.74 -9.15 29.09
C GLN A 285 -8.32 -8.58 28.99
N GLY A 286 -8.18 -7.34 28.53
CA GLY A 286 -6.89 -6.66 28.47
C GLY A 286 -6.31 -6.34 29.84
N GLN A 287 -7.17 -6.02 30.82
CA GLN A 287 -6.74 -5.82 32.21
C GLN A 287 -6.18 -7.10 32.82
N VAL A 288 -6.92 -8.21 32.71
CA VAL A 288 -6.51 -9.52 33.25
C VAL A 288 -5.12 -9.91 32.74
N VAL A 289 -4.92 -9.84 31.43
CA VAL A 289 -3.67 -10.25 30.78
C VAL A 289 -2.46 -9.38 31.15
N LEU A 290 -2.68 -8.13 31.57
CA LEU A 290 -1.61 -7.25 32.05
C LEU A 290 -1.34 -7.36 33.55
N THR A 291 -2.28 -7.92 34.30
CA THR A 291 -2.16 -8.16 35.74
C THR A 291 -1.70 -9.57 36.09
N GLU A 292 -1.84 -10.52 35.16
CA GLU A 292 -1.33 -11.88 35.32
C GLU A 292 0.20 -11.89 35.04
N PRO A 293 1.02 -12.39 35.99
CA PRO A 293 2.49 -12.33 35.93
C PRO A 293 3.12 -13.32 34.93
#